data_AF-A0A522VW74-F1
#
_entry.id   AF-A0A522VW74-F1
#
_cell.length_a   1.000
_cell.length_b   1.000
_cell.length_c   1.000
_cell.angle_alpha   90.00
_cell.angle_beta   90.00
_cell.angle_gamma   90.00
#
_symmetry.space_group_name_H-M   'P 1'
#
loop_
_entity.id
_entity.type
_entity.pdbx_description
1 polymer ?
#
loop_
_entity_poly.entity_id
_entity_poly.type
_entity_poly.pdbx_seq_one_letter_code
_entity_poly.pdbx_strand_id
1 'polypeptide(L)'
;MNRRDALRALLATLAASPGVLPNPARAQPRVLRAVSVTGNSEQSIAPTLATFREELKALGYVEGRNLSFDFSAGEFSRERTRQLAAEAMAKKPDIIFAQHLAVHAFSDLTRTTPIIAVYSGDMVEAGLVKSLARPGVNITGVQLLGFDLVGKRIEILKELVPSIKRLAVFAMSAHPGVTQEREVSVAAAKQLGISIAFYPLSTPQELDAGLVAAQAQGVNG
;
A
#
# COMPACT_ATOMS: atom_id res chain seq x y z
N MET A 1 16.82 6.74 -15.71
CA MET A 1 15.60 6.14 -16.28
C MET A 1 14.48 6.39 -15.29
N ASN A 2 13.52 7.25 -15.64
CA ASN A 2 12.49 7.68 -14.69
C ASN A 2 11.47 6.56 -14.48
N ARG A 3 10.82 6.52 -13.31
CA ARG A 3 9.85 5.46 -12.93
C ARG A 3 8.73 5.27 -13.97
N ARG A 4 8.34 6.36 -14.65
CA ARG A 4 7.38 6.36 -15.75
C ARG A 4 7.88 5.60 -16.98
N ASP A 5 9.17 5.67 -17.25
CA ASP A 5 9.78 4.99 -18.40
C ASP A 5 9.95 3.50 -18.13
N ALA A 6 10.18 3.10 -16.88
CA ALA A 6 10.20 1.69 -16.47
C ALA A 6 8.80 1.04 -16.54
N LEU A 7 7.75 1.75 -16.10
CA LEU A 7 6.35 1.30 -16.24
C LEU A 7 5.94 1.16 -17.72
N ARG A 8 6.32 2.13 -18.56
CA ARG A 8 6.08 2.06 -20.00
C ARG A 8 6.89 0.96 -20.68
N ALA A 9 8.15 0.76 -20.28
CA ALA A 9 8.99 -0.28 -20.84
C ALA A 9 8.47 -1.69 -20.48
N LEU A 10 7.99 -1.90 -19.25
CA LEU A 10 7.42 -3.19 -18.84
C LEU A 10 6.14 -3.52 -19.61
N LEU A 11 5.27 -2.52 -19.84
CA LEU A 11 4.08 -2.66 -20.69
C LEU A 11 4.44 -2.89 -22.16
N ALA A 12 5.52 -2.27 -22.65
CA ALA A 12 5.98 -2.43 -24.04
C ALA A 12 6.69 -3.78 -24.29
N THR A 13 7.38 -4.35 -23.31
CA THR A 13 8.06 -5.66 -23.45
C THR A 13 7.11 -6.85 -23.55
N LEU A 14 5.85 -6.71 -23.11
CA LEU A 14 4.80 -7.71 -23.36
C LEU A 14 4.33 -7.75 -24.83
N ALA A 15 4.81 -6.84 -25.68
CA ALA A 15 4.41 -6.73 -27.09
C ALA A 15 5.48 -7.13 -28.11
N ALA A 16 6.70 -7.53 -27.71
CA ALA A 16 7.79 -7.77 -28.66
C ALA A 16 8.50 -9.12 -28.43
N SER A 17 7.97 -10.18 -29.04
CA SER A 17 8.76 -11.37 -29.41
C SER A 17 9.20 -11.23 -30.88
N PRO A 18 10.50 -11.35 -31.22
CA PRO A 18 10.95 -11.26 -32.61
C PRO A 18 10.78 -12.62 -33.32
N GLY A 19 10.14 -12.60 -34.49
CA GLY A 19 10.34 -13.63 -35.51
C GLY A 19 9.23 -14.65 -35.73
N VAL A 20 8.00 -14.22 -36.05
CA VAL A 20 7.07 -15.01 -36.88
C VAL A 20 6.31 -14.03 -37.79
N LEU A 21 6.33 -14.28 -39.10
CA LEU A 21 5.62 -13.52 -40.13
C LEU A 21 4.12 -13.38 -39.76
N PRO A 22 3.48 -12.21 -39.96
CA PRO A 22 2.12 -11.98 -39.50
C PRO A 22 1.12 -12.71 -40.39
N ASN A 23 0.54 -13.79 -39.87
CA ASN A 23 -0.72 -14.31 -40.37
C ASN A 23 -1.84 -13.36 -39.90
N PRO A 24 -2.60 -12.67 -40.78
CA PRO A 24 -3.70 -11.79 -40.38
C PRO A 24 -4.96 -12.59 -40.02
N ALA A 25 -4.77 -13.79 -39.46
CA ALA A 25 -5.82 -14.62 -38.91
C ALA A 25 -6.01 -14.24 -37.43
N ARG A 26 -6.76 -13.16 -37.20
CA ARG A 26 -7.53 -12.94 -35.97
C ARG A 26 -6.70 -13.02 -34.68
N ALA A 27 -5.85 -12.03 -34.44
CA ALA A 27 -5.51 -11.67 -33.06
C ALA A 27 -6.80 -11.19 -32.39
N GLN A 28 -7.56 -12.11 -31.80
CA GLN A 28 -8.60 -11.72 -30.85
C GLN A 28 -7.90 -10.85 -29.80
N PRO A 29 -8.40 -9.64 -29.49
CA PRO A 29 -7.80 -8.83 -28.45
C PRO A 29 -7.84 -9.65 -27.16
N ARG A 30 -6.67 -10.12 -26.71
CA ARG A 30 -6.56 -10.87 -25.46
C ARG A 30 -7.03 -9.96 -24.35
N VAL A 31 -8.08 -10.37 -23.65
CA VAL A 31 -8.57 -9.65 -22.47
C VAL A 31 -7.52 -9.79 -21.38
N LEU A 32 -6.93 -8.68 -20.95
CA LEU A 32 -6.02 -8.63 -19.82
C LEU A 32 -6.81 -8.89 -18.53
N ARG A 33 -6.43 -9.88 -17.74
CA ARG A 33 -7.08 -10.20 -16.46
C ARG A 33 -6.31 -9.53 -15.33
N ALA A 34 -6.87 -8.45 -14.82
CA ALA A 34 -6.36 -7.73 -13.67
C ALA A 34 -7.18 -8.07 -12.43
N VAL A 35 -6.49 -8.30 -11.31
CA VAL A 35 -7.12 -8.39 -9.99
C VAL A 35 -6.59 -7.28 -9.11
N SER A 36 -7.45 -6.73 -8.25
CA SER A 36 -7.10 -5.72 -7.28
C SER A 36 -7.60 -6.13 -5.90
N VAL A 37 -6.68 -6.29 -4.94
CA VAL A 37 -7.04 -6.58 -3.55
C VAL A 37 -6.41 -5.53 -2.64
N THR A 38 -7.21 -5.01 -1.72
CA THR A 38 -6.75 -4.11 -0.66
C THR A 38 -6.96 -4.74 0.71
N GLY A 39 -6.07 -4.43 1.64
CA GLY A 39 -6.26 -4.77 3.05
C GLY A 39 -7.29 -3.89 3.78
N ASN A 40 -7.67 -2.74 3.22
CA ASN A 40 -8.61 -1.80 3.83
C ASN A 40 -10.06 -2.13 3.50
N SER A 41 -10.99 -1.28 3.94
CA SER A 41 -12.37 -1.30 3.46
C SER A 41 -12.51 -0.73 2.05
N GLU A 42 -13.56 -1.18 1.36
CA GLU A 42 -13.93 -0.61 0.06
C GLU A 42 -14.25 0.89 0.14
N GLN A 43 -14.95 1.32 1.19
CA GLN A 43 -15.29 2.72 1.37
C GLN A 43 -14.05 3.62 1.46
N SER A 44 -13.01 3.18 2.17
CA SER A 44 -11.78 3.97 2.34
C SER A 44 -10.99 4.20 1.06
N ILE A 45 -11.18 3.35 0.04
CA ILE A 45 -10.38 3.38 -1.20
C ILE A 45 -11.23 3.69 -2.44
N ALA A 46 -12.55 3.76 -2.33
CA ALA A 46 -13.48 3.95 -3.44
C ALA A 46 -13.13 5.15 -4.35
N PRO A 47 -12.78 6.35 -3.84
CA PRO A 47 -12.39 7.47 -4.70
C PRO A 47 -11.14 7.15 -5.53
N THR A 48 -10.11 6.60 -4.89
CA THR A 48 -8.86 6.23 -5.56
C THR A 48 -9.07 5.12 -6.59
N LEU A 49 -9.95 4.14 -6.30
CA LEU A 49 -10.29 3.07 -7.24
C LEU A 49 -11.06 3.59 -8.45
N ALA A 50 -11.99 4.53 -8.26
CA ALA A 50 -12.71 5.17 -9.36
C ALA A 50 -11.74 5.90 -10.30
N THR A 51 -10.88 6.76 -9.76
CA THR A 51 -9.85 7.45 -10.55
C THR A 51 -8.92 6.46 -11.24
N PHE A 52 -8.52 5.38 -10.57
CA PHE A 52 -7.67 4.36 -11.17
C PHE A 52 -8.31 3.69 -12.39
N ARG A 53 -9.60 3.34 -12.31
CA ARG A 53 -10.35 2.80 -13.47
C ARG A 53 -10.48 3.81 -14.61
N GLU A 54 -10.70 5.09 -14.30
CA GLU A 54 -10.75 6.17 -15.29
C GLU A 54 -9.42 6.33 -16.03
N GLU A 55 -8.31 6.31 -15.30
CA GLU A 55 -6.96 6.39 -15.89
C GLU A 55 -6.65 5.16 -16.75
N LEU A 56 -7.02 3.96 -16.31
CA LEU A 56 -6.90 2.75 -17.14
C LEU A 56 -7.67 2.90 -18.45
N LYS A 57 -8.90 3.41 -18.40
CA LYS A 57 -9.73 3.68 -19.57
C LYS A 57 -9.09 4.74 -20.48
N ALA A 58 -8.54 5.81 -19.93
CA ALA A 58 -7.85 6.86 -20.68
C ALA A 58 -6.59 6.32 -21.40
N LEU A 59 -5.92 5.32 -20.81
CA LEU A 59 -4.82 4.59 -21.41
C LEU A 59 -5.25 3.51 -22.42
N GLY A 60 -6.56 3.35 -22.66
CA GLY A 60 -7.13 2.40 -23.63
C GLY A 60 -7.45 1.02 -23.05
N TYR A 61 -7.32 0.81 -21.75
CA TYR A 61 -7.76 -0.42 -21.06
C TYR A 61 -9.21 -0.26 -20.59
N VAL A 62 -10.13 -0.84 -21.34
CA VAL A 62 -11.57 -0.72 -21.14
C VAL A 62 -12.14 -2.05 -20.65
N GLU A 63 -12.75 -2.02 -19.47
CA GLU A 63 -13.43 -3.17 -18.88
C GLU A 63 -14.51 -3.73 -19.84
N GLY A 64 -14.56 -5.05 -19.98
CA GLY A 64 -15.48 -5.75 -20.89
C GLY A 64 -15.07 -5.75 -22.36
N ARG A 65 -14.02 -5.00 -22.75
CA ARG A 65 -13.49 -4.98 -24.13
C ARG A 65 -12.12 -5.65 -24.23
N ASN A 66 -11.14 -5.14 -23.48
CA ASN A 66 -9.76 -5.63 -23.48
C ASN A 66 -9.17 -5.75 -22.06
N LEU A 67 -9.97 -5.47 -21.04
CA LEU A 67 -9.64 -5.62 -19.62
C LEU A 67 -10.79 -6.35 -18.90
N SER A 68 -10.45 -7.26 -18.00
CA SER A 68 -11.32 -7.74 -16.92
C SER A 68 -10.66 -7.30 -15.62
N PHE A 69 -11.42 -6.65 -14.74
CA PHE A 69 -10.91 -6.05 -13.52
C PHE A 69 -11.74 -6.48 -12.31
N ASP A 70 -11.17 -7.36 -11.50
CA ASP A 70 -11.84 -7.87 -10.30
C ASP A 70 -11.30 -7.18 -9.06
N PHE A 71 -12.17 -6.52 -8.30
CA PHE A 71 -11.81 -5.82 -7.06
C PHE A 71 -12.32 -6.57 -5.82
N SER A 72 -11.55 -6.58 -4.73
CA SER A 72 -12.01 -7.05 -3.42
C SER A 72 -11.32 -6.32 -2.26
N ALA A 73 -12.04 -6.14 -1.17
CA ALA A 73 -11.57 -5.47 0.05
C ALA A 73 -11.50 -6.43 1.24
N GLY A 74 -10.39 -6.38 1.97
CA GLY A 74 -10.11 -7.23 3.13
C GLY A 74 -10.71 -6.74 4.45
N GLU A 75 -11.32 -5.55 4.46
CA GLU A 75 -12.01 -4.98 5.63
C GLU A 75 -11.15 -4.95 6.89
N PHE A 76 -9.89 -4.54 6.75
CA PHE A 76 -8.87 -4.50 7.80
C PHE A 76 -8.53 -5.86 8.43
N SER A 77 -9.05 -6.96 7.88
CA SER A 77 -8.75 -8.32 8.33
C SER A 77 -7.62 -8.94 7.52
N ARG A 78 -6.52 -9.27 8.21
CA ARG A 78 -5.37 -9.97 7.63
C ARG A 78 -5.76 -11.33 7.05
N GLU A 79 -6.58 -12.09 7.79
CA GLU A 79 -7.05 -13.41 7.36
C GLU A 79 -7.90 -13.30 6.10
N ARG A 80 -8.89 -12.38 6.12
CA ARG A 80 -9.74 -12.14 4.96
C ARG A 80 -8.93 -11.69 3.74
N THR A 81 -7.95 -10.80 3.94
CA THR A 81 -7.06 -10.34 2.87
C THR A 81 -6.27 -11.48 2.25
N ARG A 82 -5.74 -12.42 3.06
CA ARG A 82 -5.03 -13.60 2.55
C ARG A 82 -5.95 -14.53 1.77
N GLN A 83 -7.15 -14.77 2.27
CA GLN A 83 -8.15 -15.57 1.57
C GLN A 83 -8.48 -14.96 0.20
N LEU A 84 -8.76 -13.65 0.15
CA LEU A 84 -9.05 -12.93 -1.09
C LEU A 84 -7.88 -12.97 -2.08
N ALA A 85 -6.64 -12.87 -1.60
CA ALA A 85 -5.46 -13.01 -2.47
C ALA A 85 -5.36 -14.42 -3.08
N ALA A 86 -5.65 -15.47 -2.31
CA ALA A 86 -5.67 -16.84 -2.82
C ALA A 86 -6.80 -17.06 -3.85
N GLU A 87 -8.00 -16.57 -3.56
CA GLU A 87 -9.14 -16.59 -4.49
C GLU A 87 -8.83 -15.83 -5.79
N ALA A 88 -8.18 -14.67 -5.69
CA ALA A 88 -7.73 -13.89 -6.83
C ALA A 88 -6.67 -14.64 -7.66
N MET A 89 -5.71 -15.31 -7.02
CA MET A 89 -4.70 -16.11 -7.71
C MET A 89 -5.30 -17.32 -8.45
N ALA A 90 -6.37 -17.93 -7.93
CA ALA A 90 -7.07 -19.03 -8.59
C ALA A 90 -7.68 -18.64 -9.95
N LYS A 91 -7.98 -17.34 -10.14
CA LYS A 91 -8.42 -16.77 -11.43
C LYS A 91 -7.29 -16.63 -12.47
N LYS A 92 -6.06 -16.98 -12.08
CA LYS A 92 -4.83 -16.93 -12.89
C LYS A 92 -4.61 -15.54 -13.52
N PRO A 93 -4.58 -14.45 -12.74
CA PRO A 93 -4.49 -13.10 -13.27
C PRO A 93 -3.21 -12.89 -14.07
N ASP A 94 -3.29 -12.01 -15.06
CA ASP A 94 -2.13 -11.56 -15.84
C ASP A 94 -1.35 -10.47 -15.08
N ILE A 95 -2.03 -9.68 -14.25
CA ILE A 95 -1.44 -8.62 -13.41
C ILE A 95 -2.22 -8.46 -12.10
N ILE A 96 -1.51 -8.12 -11.02
CA ILE A 96 -2.06 -7.94 -9.69
C ILE A 96 -1.83 -6.49 -9.24
N PHE A 97 -2.89 -5.83 -8.78
CA PHE A 97 -2.84 -4.58 -8.05
C PHE A 97 -3.04 -4.89 -6.56
N ALA A 98 -1.98 -4.76 -5.76
CA ALA A 98 -2.01 -5.11 -4.35
C ALA A 98 -1.87 -3.86 -3.49
N GLN A 99 -2.76 -3.68 -2.51
CA GLN A 99 -2.69 -2.53 -1.61
C GLN A 99 -2.57 -2.97 -0.15
N HIS A 100 -1.65 -2.33 0.57
CA HIS A 100 -1.45 -2.51 2.01
C HIS A 100 -1.16 -3.97 2.38
N LEU A 101 -1.97 -4.61 3.24
CA LEU A 101 -1.79 -6.00 3.66
C LEU A 101 -1.79 -7.00 2.49
N ALA A 102 -2.48 -6.67 1.39
CA ALA A 102 -2.55 -7.54 0.22
C ALA A 102 -1.18 -7.71 -0.48
N VAL A 103 -0.26 -6.76 -0.32
CA VAL A 103 1.09 -6.83 -0.92
C VAL A 103 1.85 -8.03 -0.37
N HIS A 104 1.84 -8.19 0.96
CA HIS A 104 2.42 -9.37 1.63
C HIS A 104 1.69 -10.65 1.21
N ALA A 105 0.35 -10.63 1.18
CA ALA A 105 -0.43 -11.81 0.80
C ALA A 105 -0.08 -12.34 -0.61
N PHE A 106 0.02 -11.47 -1.61
CA PHE A 106 0.44 -11.89 -2.96
C PHE A 106 1.93 -12.19 -3.05
N SER A 107 2.76 -11.47 -2.30
CA SER A 107 4.18 -11.78 -2.16
C SER A 107 4.43 -13.13 -1.49
N ASP A 108 3.46 -13.78 -0.86
CA ASP A 108 3.61 -15.17 -0.40
C ASP A 108 3.18 -16.19 -1.47
N LEU A 109 2.28 -15.80 -2.37
CA LEU A 109 1.61 -16.70 -3.32
C LEU A 109 2.26 -16.78 -4.70
N THR A 110 3.01 -15.76 -5.13
CA THR A 110 3.60 -15.76 -6.49
C THR A 110 4.95 -15.06 -6.57
N ARG A 111 5.82 -15.57 -7.43
CA ARG A 111 7.11 -14.97 -7.80
C ARG A 111 7.16 -14.58 -9.28
N THR A 112 6.10 -14.84 -10.04
CA THR A 112 6.08 -14.74 -11.51
C THR A 112 5.02 -13.78 -12.03
N THR A 113 3.84 -13.74 -11.40
CA THR A 113 2.78 -12.80 -11.78
C THR A 113 3.18 -11.38 -11.36
N PRO A 114 3.20 -10.38 -12.25
CA PRO A 114 3.55 -9.01 -11.87
C PRO A 114 2.62 -8.44 -10.81
N ILE A 115 3.19 -7.86 -9.76
CA ILE A 115 2.49 -7.18 -8.66
C ILE A 115 2.82 -5.68 -8.72
N ILE A 116 1.79 -4.87 -8.88
CA ILE A 116 1.83 -3.42 -8.71
C ILE A 116 1.31 -3.09 -7.30
N ALA A 117 2.24 -2.73 -6.41
CA ALA A 117 1.99 -2.47 -5.01
C ALA A 117 1.66 -0.99 -4.74
N VAL A 118 0.68 -0.76 -3.86
CA VAL A 118 0.48 0.50 -3.14
C VAL A 118 0.67 0.19 -1.66
N TYR A 119 1.86 0.49 -1.15
CA TYR A 119 2.29 0.03 0.17
C TYR A 119 2.47 1.19 1.15
N SER A 120 1.85 1.10 2.32
CA SER A 120 2.09 2.03 3.43
C SER A 120 3.29 1.52 4.21
N GLY A 121 4.42 2.21 4.11
CA GLY A 121 5.71 1.81 4.69
C GLY A 121 6.82 1.57 3.65
N ASP A 122 8.03 1.29 4.13
CA ASP A 122 9.17 0.99 3.28
C ASP A 122 9.18 -0.48 2.86
N MET A 123 8.90 -0.75 1.58
CA MET A 123 9.02 -2.05 0.91
C MET A 123 10.41 -2.68 0.95
N VAL A 124 11.51 -1.92 1.06
CA VAL A 124 12.86 -2.46 1.23
C VAL A 124 13.03 -2.97 2.66
N GLU A 125 12.68 -2.14 3.65
CA GLU A 125 12.70 -2.53 5.06
C GLU A 125 11.77 -3.72 5.33
N ALA A 126 10.59 -3.75 4.68
CA ALA A 126 9.64 -4.84 4.77
C ALA A 126 10.05 -6.11 4.00
N GLY A 127 11.21 -6.11 3.33
CA GLY A 127 11.72 -7.27 2.57
C GLY A 127 10.93 -7.62 1.31
N LEU A 128 10.03 -6.73 0.86
CA LEU A 128 9.20 -6.93 -0.33
C LEU A 128 9.97 -6.72 -1.63
N VAL A 129 10.99 -5.86 -1.61
CA VAL A 129 11.86 -5.59 -2.77
C VAL A 129 13.32 -5.39 -2.32
N LYS A 130 14.28 -5.68 -3.20
CA LYS A 130 15.71 -5.43 -2.91
C LYS A 130 16.09 -3.95 -2.95
N SER A 131 15.47 -3.20 -3.87
CA SER A 131 15.65 -1.76 -4.01
C SER A 131 14.50 -1.16 -4.82
N LEU A 132 14.23 0.14 -4.68
CA LEU A 132 13.16 0.79 -5.45
C LEU A 132 13.51 0.98 -6.92
N ALA A 133 14.79 1.21 -7.23
CA ALA A 133 15.25 1.40 -8.61
C ALA A 133 15.28 0.08 -9.39
N ARG A 134 15.59 -1.03 -8.70
CA ARG A 134 15.66 -2.38 -9.25
C ARG A 134 15.12 -3.36 -8.21
N PRO A 135 13.80 -3.64 -8.23
CA PRO A 135 13.16 -4.50 -7.22
C PRO A 135 13.76 -5.90 -7.12
N GLY A 136 14.22 -6.47 -8.24
CA GLY A 136 14.85 -7.78 -8.30
C GLY A 136 13.90 -8.95 -8.07
N VAL A 137 12.59 -8.68 -8.05
CA VAL A 137 11.47 -9.62 -7.90
C VAL A 137 10.29 -9.13 -8.78
N ASN A 138 9.19 -9.88 -8.82
CA ASN A 138 7.96 -9.56 -9.55
C ASN A 138 7.10 -8.44 -8.92
N ILE A 139 7.65 -7.63 -8.02
CA ILE A 139 6.96 -6.55 -7.30
C ILE A 139 7.54 -5.21 -7.72
N THR A 140 6.67 -4.26 -8.07
CA THR A 140 6.99 -2.83 -8.25
C THR A 140 5.83 -1.99 -7.73
N GLY A 141 5.93 -0.66 -7.78
CA GLY A 141 4.81 0.22 -7.42
C GLY A 141 5.23 1.46 -6.63
N VAL A 142 4.36 1.87 -5.71
CA VAL A 142 4.51 3.09 -4.92
C VAL A 142 4.52 2.78 -3.43
N GLN A 143 5.38 3.49 -2.71
CA GLN A 143 5.41 3.53 -1.26
C GLN A 143 4.75 4.82 -0.80
N LEU A 144 3.90 4.72 0.21
CA LEU A 144 3.29 5.84 0.91
C LEU A 144 4.06 5.99 2.22
N LEU A 145 5.11 6.81 2.20
CA LEU A 145 5.89 7.15 3.39
C LEU A 145 5.25 8.38 4.01
N GLY A 146 4.70 8.22 5.21
CA GLY A 146 4.07 9.32 5.96
C GLY A 146 5.05 10.13 6.82
N PHE A 147 6.34 9.77 6.81
CA PHE A 147 7.32 10.25 7.78
C PHE A 147 7.54 11.76 7.73
N ASP A 148 7.65 12.33 6.53
CA ASP A 148 7.88 13.77 6.34
C ASP A 148 6.70 14.62 6.86
N LEU A 149 5.52 14.03 7.00
CA LEU A 149 4.32 14.72 7.49
C LEU A 149 4.13 14.60 9.01
N VAL A 150 4.89 13.74 9.69
CA VAL A 150 4.76 13.53 11.15
C VAL A 150 4.96 14.83 11.91
N GLY A 151 6.04 15.55 11.61
CA GLY A 151 6.33 16.83 12.28
C GLY A 151 5.20 17.84 12.05
N LYS A 152 4.69 17.94 10.82
CA LYS A 152 3.61 18.87 10.51
C LYS A 152 2.31 18.54 11.24
N ARG A 153 1.99 17.26 11.42
CA ARG A 153 0.82 16.83 12.21
C ARG A 153 0.94 17.25 13.68
N ILE A 154 2.13 17.15 14.26
CA ILE A 154 2.38 17.57 15.65
C ILE A 154 2.34 19.10 15.77
N GLU A 155 2.88 19.84 14.79
CA GLU A 155 2.75 21.30 14.72
C GLU A 155 1.28 21.74 14.67
N ILE A 156 0.49 21.16 13.76
CA ILE A 156 -0.94 21.46 13.65
C ILE A 156 -1.66 21.14 14.97
N LEU A 157 -1.32 20.02 15.63
CA LEU A 157 -1.89 19.69 16.93
C LEU A 157 -1.53 20.75 18.00
N LYS A 158 -0.31 21.28 17.99
CA LYS A 158 0.12 22.36 18.88
C LYS A 158 -0.59 23.68 18.58
N GLU A 159 -0.86 23.98 17.32
CA GLU A 159 -1.66 25.15 16.92
C GLU A 159 -3.10 25.02 17.42
N LEU A 160 -3.72 23.84 17.30
CA LEU A 160 -5.08 23.56 17.74
C LEU A 160 -5.22 23.48 19.26
N VAL A 161 -4.21 22.95 19.94
CA VAL A 161 -4.16 22.80 21.41
C VAL A 161 -2.87 23.42 21.95
N PRO A 162 -2.78 24.76 22.07
CA PRO A 162 -1.54 25.44 22.47
C PRO A 162 -0.99 25.02 23.84
N SER A 163 -1.86 24.54 24.74
CA SER A 163 -1.50 24.06 26.06
C SER A 163 -0.93 22.65 26.09
N ILE A 164 -0.91 21.91 24.97
CA ILE A 164 -0.44 20.52 24.95
C ILE A 164 1.03 20.43 25.40
N LYS A 165 1.28 19.54 26.36
CA LYS A 165 2.62 19.24 26.92
C LYS A 165 3.01 17.78 26.78
N ARG A 166 2.02 16.89 26.61
CA ARG A 166 2.22 15.45 26.47
C ARG A 166 1.36 14.92 25.33
N LEU A 167 1.92 14.03 24.53
CA LEU A 167 1.25 13.40 23.40
C LEU A 167 1.42 11.89 23.50
N ALA A 168 0.31 11.16 23.58
CA ALA A 168 0.32 9.71 23.41
C ALA A 168 0.29 9.37 21.92
N VAL A 169 1.17 8.45 21.51
CA VAL A 169 1.18 7.89 20.15
C VAL A 169 0.97 6.39 20.25
N PHE A 170 -0.14 5.91 19.69
CA PHE A 170 -0.46 4.49 19.57
C PHE A 170 0.04 3.98 18.23
N ALA A 171 0.82 2.91 18.23
CA ALA A 171 1.42 2.39 17.01
C ALA A 171 1.40 0.86 16.99
N MET A 172 1.04 0.27 15.85
CA MET A 172 1.10 -1.18 15.68
C MET A 172 2.56 -1.63 15.60
N SER A 173 3.00 -2.44 16.55
CA SER A 173 4.40 -2.90 16.68
C SER A 173 4.91 -3.65 15.44
N ALA A 174 4.00 -4.29 14.71
CA ALA A 174 4.31 -5.06 13.51
C ALA A 174 4.31 -4.22 12.21
N HIS A 175 4.07 -2.91 12.28
CA HIS A 175 4.06 -2.03 11.10
C HIS A 175 5.51 -1.71 10.66
N PRO A 176 5.92 -2.03 9.42
CA PRO A 176 7.24 -1.65 8.93
C PRO A 176 7.43 -0.13 8.89
N GLY A 177 8.57 0.36 9.38
CA GLY A 177 8.82 1.79 9.58
C GLY A 177 8.36 2.37 10.91
N VAL A 178 7.74 1.59 11.82
CA VAL A 178 7.27 2.09 13.14
C VAL A 178 8.40 2.69 13.98
N THR A 179 9.62 2.15 13.88
CA THR A 179 10.80 2.69 14.56
C THR A 179 11.14 4.08 14.02
N GLN A 180 11.16 4.25 12.70
CA GLN A 180 11.44 5.53 12.06
C GLN A 180 10.33 6.56 12.36
N GLU A 181 9.06 6.15 12.34
CA GLU A 181 7.94 7.01 12.75
C GLU A 181 8.12 7.49 14.19
N ARG A 182 8.57 6.59 15.08
CA ARG A 182 8.84 6.94 16.47
C ARG A 182 9.95 7.97 16.60
N GLU A 183 11.08 7.75 15.93
CA GLU A 183 12.22 8.66 15.97
C GLU A 183 11.86 10.06 15.45
N VAL A 184 11.18 10.13 14.30
CA VAL A 184 10.75 11.40 13.71
C VAL A 184 9.73 12.10 14.61
N SER A 185 8.79 11.36 15.20
CA SER A 185 7.81 11.93 16.13
C SER A 185 8.47 12.54 17.36
N VAL A 186 9.40 11.81 17.99
CA VAL A 186 10.14 12.27 19.17
C VAL A 186 10.96 13.53 18.84
N ALA A 187 11.64 13.54 17.70
CA ALA A 187 12.43 14.68 17.26
C ALA A 187 11.56 15.93 17.06
N ALA A 188 10.43 15.81 16.36
CA ALA A 188 9.52 16.92 16.10
C ALA A 188 8.85 17.44 17.38
N ALA A 189 8.37 16.55 18.25
CA ALA A 189 7.75 16.96 19.51
C ALA A 189 8.71 17.68 20.44
N LYS A 190 9.99 17.24 20.48
CA LYS A 190 11.04 17.90 21.26
C LYS A 190 11.23 19.37 20.85
N GLN A 191 11.18 19.68 19.55
CA GLN A 191 11.31 21.05 19.05
C GLN A 191 10.14 21.95 19.49
N LEU A 192 8.98 21.35 19.76
CA LEU A 192 7.76 22.04 20.19
C LEU A 192 7.54 22.01 21.71
N GLY A 193 8.51 21.49 22.48
CA GLY A 193 8.41 21.36 23.93
C GLY A 193 7.34 20.36 24.40
N ILE A 194 7.03 19.36 23.58
CA ILE A 194 6.04 18.31 23.86
C ILE A 194 6.78 17.01 24.19
N SER A 195 6.40 16.37 25.29
CA SER A 195 6.88 15.02 25.61
C SER A 195 5.99 13.98 24.93
N ILE A 196 6.58 13.03 24.20
CA ILE A 196 5.82 11.91 23.63
C ILE A 196 5.94 10.66 24.51
N ALA A 197 4.82 9.97 24.69
CA ALA A 197 4.75 8.60 25.18
C ALA A 197 4.23 7.68 24.06
N PHE A 198 5.02 6.66 23.71
CA PHE A 198 4.64 5.66 22.72
C PHE A 198 4.00 4.45 23.38
N TYR A 199 2.87 4.02 22.82
CA TYR A 199 2.10 2.87 23.26
C TYR A 199 2.06 1.84 22.12
N PRO A 200 2.98 0.85 22.14
CA PRO A 200 2.98 -0.21 21.14
C PRO A 200 1.73 -1.09 21.31
N LEU A 201 1.05 -1.35 20.20
CA LEU A 201 -0.11 -2.24 20.12
C LEU A 201 0.28 -3.47 19.27
N SER A 202 -0.06 -4.65 19.76
CA SER A 202 0.06 -5.90 18.98
C SER A 202 -1.22 -6.17 18.20
N THR A 203 -2.36 -5.77 18.76
CA THR A 203 -3.69 -5.96 18.17
C THR A 203 -4.53 -4.69 18.30
N PRO A 204 -5.51 -4.45 17.40
CA PRO A 204 -6.42 -3.31 17.52
C PRO A 204 -7.21 -3.29 18.83
N GLN A 205 -7.49 -4.46 19.41
CA GLN A 205 -8.26 -4.62 20.66
C GLN A 205 -7.53 -4.04 21.88
N GLU A 206 -6.22 -3.84 21.80
CA GLU A 206 -5.41 -3.25 22.88
C GLU A 206 -5.56 -1.73 22.96
N LEU A 207 -6.22 -1.08 21.99
CA LEU A 207 -6.33 0.37 21.93
C LEU A 207 -7.01 0.96 23.18
N ASP A 208 -8.12 0.39 23.62
CA ASP A 208 -8.86 0.90 24.79
C ASP A 208 -8.01 0.81 26.06
N ALA A 209 -7.33 -0.33 26.26
CA ALA A 209 -6.40 -0.50 27.38
C ALA A 209 -5.22 0.48 27.29
N GLY A 210 -4.71 0.72 26.08
CA GLY A 210 -3.67 1.72 25.81
C GLY A 210 -4.13 3.14 26.15
N LEU A 211 -5.36 3.52 25.79
CA LEU A 211 -5.93 4.84 26.09
C LEU A 211 -6.04 5.06 27.61
N VAL A 212 -6.52 4.05 28.34
CA VAL A 212 -6.57 4.09 29.82
C VAL A 212 -5.17 4.23 30.41
N ALA A 213 -4.19 3.48 29.90
CA ALA A 213 -2.80 3.59 30.36
C ALA A 213 -2.19 4.97 30.07
N ALA A 214 -2.53 5.59 28.94
CA ALA A 214 -2.09 6.95 28.60
C ALA A 214 -2.68 8.00 29.55
N GLN A 215 -3.97 7.91 29.86
CA GLN A 215 -4.63 8.80 30.81
C GLN A 215 -4.02 8.68 32.21
N ALA A 216 -3.74 7.46 32.68
CA ALA A 216 -3.09 7.23 33.98
C ALA A 216 -1.69 7.87 34.09
N GLN A 217 -1.01 8.09 32.96
CA GLN A 217 0.29 8.78 32.88
C GLN A 217 0.16 10.30 32.68
N GLY A 218 -1.06 10.84 32.80
CA GLY A 218 -1.35 12.26 32.67
C GLY A 218 -1.30 12.77 31.24
N VAL A 219 -1.57 11.91 30.25
CA VAL A 219 -1.97 12.35 28.90
C VAL A 219 -3.47 12.64 28.94
N ASN A 220 -3.80 13.87 29.31
CA ASN A 220 -5.17 14.36 29.33
C ASN A 220 -5.43 15.09 28.02
N GLY A 221 -6.47 14.67 27.28
CA GLY A 221 -6.87 15.28 26.00
C GLY A 221 -7.26 16.74 26.14
#